data_AF-A0A6G2Q2M5-F1
#
_entry.id   AF-A0A6G2Q2M5-F1
#
_cell.length_a   1.000
_cell.length_b   1.000
_cell.length_c   1.000
_cell.angle_alpha   90.00
_cell.angle_beta   90.00
_cell.angle_gamma   90.00
#
_symmetry.space_group_name_H-M   'P 1'
#
loop_
_entity.id
_entity.type
_entity.pdbx_description
1 polymer ?
#
loop_
_entity_poly.entity_id
_entity_poly.type
_entity_poly.pdbx_seq_one_letter_code
_entity_poly.pdbx_strand_id
1 'polypeptide(L)'
;TSPTGTHPVQTKTNGIPSNFAHTGQGAQSAASNYAVALGSTAMFKKDSRDTLLQLLYVPDAADRLQGEMDQAYSADFLSKMGLDAGGNAPKGSTFVSRVSPVGATVQQYSDSDAKVAVWCVGLIGMAGNSSTDPVTSSWKTWTFDLRWSDGDWKIADDTQKDGPSPVPGDDPAATSDEISKAIEEYGGFTYAR
;
A
#
# COMPACT_ATOMS: atom_id res chain seq x y z
N THR A 1 -17.49 -9.27 -11.09
CA THR A 1 -17.65 -8.04 -11.92
C THR A 1 -16.83 -8.22 -13.18
N SER A 2 -17.22 -7.62 -14.31
CA SER A 2 -16.39 -7.64 -15.53
C SER A 2 -15.12 -6.80 -15.33
N PRO A 3 -14.00 -7.10 -16.02
CA PRO A 3 -12.82 -6.25 -16.02
C PRO A 3 -13.17 -4.82 -16.45
N THR A 4 -12.61 -3.82 -15.77
CA THR A 4 -12.81 -2.38 -16.06
C THR A 4 -11.47 -1.65 -15.94
N GLY A 5 -11.27 -0.58 -16.70
CA GLY A 5 -10.05 0.21 -16.68
C GLY A 5 -10.12 1.40 -17.65
N THR A 6 -9.44 2.49 -17.31
CA THR A 6 -9.20 3.63 -18.20
C THR A 6 -7.71 3.73 -18.45
N HIS A 7 -7.30 4.55 -19.41
CA HIS A 7 -5.87 4.80 -19.61
C HIS A 7 -5.22 5.26 -18.30
N PRO A 8 -4.04 4.71 -17.94
CA PRO A 8 -3.28 5.18 -16.80
C PRO A 8 -3.00 6.67 -16.88
N VAL A 9 -3.09 7.37 -15.74
CA VAL A 9 -2.59 8.74 -15.66
C VAL A 9 -1.10 8.75 -15.97
N GLN A 10 -0.66 9.75 -16.73
CA GLN A 10 0.75 9.93 -17.09
C GLN A 10 1.49 10.82 -16.09
N THR A 11 0.74 11.52 -15.23
CA THR A 11 1.29 12.40 -14.20
C THR A 11 1.61 11.64 -12.93
N LYS A 12 2.73 12.03 -12.31
CA LYS A 12 3.18 11.50 -11.03
C LYS A 12 3.68 12.64 -10.15
N THR A 13 3.44 12.52 -8.85
CA THR A 13 4.06 13.35 -7.82
C THR A 13 4.90 12.43 -6.94
N ASN A 14 6.21 12.69 -6.84
CA ASN A 14 7.16 11.83 -6.11
C ASN A 14 7.08 10.34 -6.51
N GLY A 15 6.88 10.07 -7.80
CA GLY A 15 6.78 8.70 -8.34
C GLY A 15 5.42 8.04 -8.16
N ILE A 16 4.48 8.69 -7.45
CA ILE A 16 3.13 8.18 -7.21
C ILE A 16 2.17 8.78 -8.23
N PRO A 17 1.32 7.97 -8.89
CA PRO A 17 0.32 8.48 -9.82
C PRO A 17 -0.61 9.51 -9.18
N SER A 18 -0.89 10.58 -9.91
CA SER A 18 -1.74 11.70 -9.47
C SER A 18 -2.54 12.28 -10.63
N ASN A 19 -3.49 13.16 -10.33
CA ASN A 19 -4.48 13.73 -11.27
C ASN A 19 -5.41 12.65 -11.86
N PHE A 20 -5.98 11.84 -11.00
CA PHE A 20 -6.96 10.85 -11.41
C PHE A 20 -8.23 11.52 -11.93
N ALA A 21 -8.90 10.89 -12.90
CA ALA A 21 -10.12 11.44 -13.47
C ALA A 21 -11.20 11.69 -12.39
N HIS A 22 -11.94 12.79 -12.52
CA HIS A 22 -13.05 13.14 -11.62
C HIS A 22 -14.30 12.28 -11.90
N THR A 23 -14.18 10.98 -11.65
CA THR A 23 -15.19 9.95 -11.94
C THR A 23 -15.09 8.83 -10.91
N GLY A 24 -16.13 8.02 -10.75
CA GLY A 24 -16.06 6.84 -9.87
C GLY A 24 -14.97 5.85 -10.27
N GLN A 25 -14.70 5.75 -11.58
CA GLN A 25 -13.59 4.93 -12.08
C GLN A 25 -12.23 5.53 -11.72
N GLY A 26 -12.07 6.85 -11.81
CA GLY A 26 -10.84 7.52 -11.36
C GLY A 26 -10.62 7.37 -9.86
N ALA A 27 -11.69 7.43 -9.05
CA ALA A 27 -11.63 7.15 -7.61
C ALA A 27 -11.14 5.72 -7.31
N GLN A 28 -11.60 4.73 -8.07
CA GLN A 28 -11.08 3.36 -7.96
C GLN A 28 -9.59 3.26 -8.30
N SER A 29 -9.14 3.93 -9.37
CA SER A 29 -7.73 3.95 -9.73
C SER A 29 -6.88 4.67 -8.69
N ALA A 30 -7.37 5.78 -8.12
CA ALA A 30 -6.72 6.45 -6.99
C ALA A 30 -6.55 5.50 -5.80
N ALA A 31 -7.66 4.91 -5.31
CA ALA A 31 -7.65 4.00 -4.18
C ALA A 31 -6.71 2.78 -4.38
N SER A 32 -6.70 2.18 -5.58
CA SER A 32 -5.80 1.05 -5.88
C SER A 32 -4.33 1.46 -5.82
N ASN A 33 -3.97 2.62 -6.36
CA ASN A 33 -2.60 3.12 -6.32
C ASN A 33 -2.19 3.55 -4.90
N TYR A 34 -3.12 4.09 -4.11
CA TYR A 34 -2.87 4.47 -2.73
C TYR A 34 -2.64 3.23 -1.85
N ALA A 35 -3.39 2.15 -2.06
CA ALA A 35 -3.15 0.87 -1.39
C ALA A 35 -1.74 0.32 -1.66
N VAL A 36 -1.22 0.45 -2.90
CA VAL A 36 0.16 0.05 -3.24
C VAL A 36 1.17 0.93 -2.48
N ALA A 37 1.00 2.25 -2.50
CA ALA A 37 1.92 3.18 -1.88
C ALA A 37 1.98 3.00 -0.35
N LEU A 38 0.82 2.95 0.31
CA LEU A 38 0.70 2.78 1.76
C LEU A 38 1.02 1.33 2.21
N GLY A 39 1.00 0.37 1.30
CA GLY A 39 1.41 -1.01 1.56
C GLY A 39 2.88 -1.29 1.27
N SER A 40 3.69 -0.26 1.04
CA SER A 40 5.09 -0.39 0.62
C SER A 40 6.08 -0.20 1.77
N THR A 41 7.34 -0.59 1.54
CA THR A 41 8.45 -0.34 2.47
C THR A 41 8.67 1.15 2.76
N ALA A 42 8.16 2.07 1.93
CA ALA A 42 8.24 3.51 2.18
C ALA A 42 7.54 3.94 3.47
N MET A 43 6.47 3.23 3.90
CA MET A 43 5.82 3.53 5.18
C MET A 43 6.71 3.26 6.40
N PHE A 44 7.72 2.40 6.26
CA PHE A 44 8.64 2.04 7.34
C PHE A 44 9.79 3.04 7.50
N LYS A 45 9.93 3.99 6.55
CA LYS A 45 10.92 5.07 6.62
C LYS A 45 10.20 6.38 6.93
N LYS A 46 10.57 7.05 8.03
CA LYS A 46 9.83 8.24 8.51
C LYS A 46 9.62 9.31 7.45
N ASP A 47 10.69 9.79 6.81
CA ASP A 47 10.59 10.88 5.83
C ASP A 47 9.72 10.50 4.61
N SER A 48 9.82 9.23 4.17
CA SER A 48 9.02 8.71 3.08
C SER A 48 7.55 8.57 3.50
N ARG A 49 7.27 8.08 4.71
CA ARG A 49 5.93 8.00 5.27
C ARG A 49 5.28 9.38 5.40
N ASP A 50 5.98 10.37 5.93
CA ASP A 50 5.46 11.74 6.08
C ASP A 50 5.12 12.33 4.70
N THR A 51 5.96 12.08 3.69
CA THR A 51 5.70 12.46 2.29
C THR A 51 4.45 11.76 1.73
N LEU A 52 4.26 10.46 2.01
CA LEU A 52 3.08 9.72 1.59
C LEU A 52 1.80 10.29 2.23
N LEU A 53 1.82 10.57 3.53
CA LEU A 53 0.65 11.11 4.22
C LEU A 53 0.22 12.45 3.60
N GLN A 54 1.16 13.36 3.39
CA GLN A 54 0.88 14.66 2.77
C GLN A 54 0.41 14.55 1.32
N LEU A 55 0.90 13.57 0.56
CA LEU A 55 0.53 13.43 -0.84
C LEU A 55 -0.85 12.80 -1.02
N LEU A 56 -1.19 11.81 -0.20
CA LEU A 56 -2.35 10.94 -0.44
C LEU A 56 -3.58 11.38 0.34
N TYR A 57 -3.42 11.97 1.51
CA TYR A 57 -4.53 12.38 2.37
C TYR A 57 -4.93 13.84 2.15
N VAL A 58 -6.16 14.18 2.53
CA VAL A 58 -6.56 15.57 2.72
C VAL A 58 -5.72 16.21 3.84
N PRO A 59 -5.43 17.52 3.81
CA PRO A 59 -4.49 18.14 4.75
C PRO A 59 -4.82 17.91 6.23
N ASP A 60 -6.10 18.01 6.61
CA ASP A 60 -6.56 17.79 7.98
C ASP A 60 -6.38 16.34 8.45
N ALA A 61 -6.55 15.36 7.55
CA ALA A 61 -6.28 13.97 7.85
C ALA A 61 -4.78 13.67 7.93
N ALA A 62 -3.96 14.25 7.04
CA ALA A 62 -2.51 14.10 7.06
C ALA A 62 -1.91 14.61 8.38
N ASP A 63 -2.30 15.81 8.82
CA ASP A 63 -1.83 16.42 10.07
C ASP A 63 -2.20 15.57 11.30
N ARG A 64 -3.42 15.02 11.32
CA ARG A 64 -3.88 14.12 12.38
C ARG A 64 -3.09 12.81 12.39
N LEU A 65 -2.94 12.18 11.23
CA LEU A 65 -2.34 10.86 11.11
C LEU A 65 -0.84 10.85 11.33
N GLN A 66 -0.13 11.97 11.12
CA GLN A 66 1.32 11.99 11.26
C GLN A 66 1.78 11.51 12.65
N GLY A 67 1.16 12.03 13.72
CA GLY A 67 1.49 11.62 15.09
C GLY A 67 1.09 10.16 15.40
N GLU A 68 -0.09 9.74 14.96
CA GLU A 68 -0.59 8.37 15.14
C GLU A 68 0.32 7.35 14.43
N MET A 69 0.78 7.69 13.23
CA MET A 69 1.66 6.86 12.43
C MET A 69 3.10 6.85 12.96
N ASP A 70 3.61 7.97 13.48
CA ASP A 70 4.91 7.97 14.16
C ASP A 70 4.92 7.05 15.39
N GLN A 71 3.80 7.00 16.12
CA GLN A 71 3.63 6.06 17.24
C GLN A 71 3.51 4.61 16.74
N ALA A 72 2.73 4.36 15.70
CA ALA A 72 2.53 3.03 15.14
C ALA A 72 3.83 2.43 14.57
N TYR A 73 4.65 3.26 13.91
CA TYR A 73 5.94 2.90 13.34
C TYR A 73 7.12 3.22 14.30
N SER A 74 6.90 3.07 15.60
CA SER A 74 7.93 3.28 16.63
C SER A 74 9.15 2.36 16.44
N ALA A 75 10.29 2.76 17.02
CA ALA A 75 11.52 1.96 16.98
C ALA A 75 11.32 0.53 17.54
N ASP A 76 10.47 0.35 18.56
CA ASP A 76 10.13 -0.96 19.10
C ASP A 76 9.35 -1.83 18.10
N PHE A 77 8.43 -1.24 17.35
CA PHE A 77 7.72 -1.94 16.28
C PHE A 77 8.67 -2.32 15.15
N LEU A 78 9.50 -1.38 14.68
CA LEU A 78 10.50 -1.63 13.64
C LEU A 78 11.48 -2.74 14.06
N SER A 79 11.95 -2.72 15.31
CA SER A 79 12.84 -3.75 15.83
C SER A 79 12.19 -5.14 15.88
N LYS A 80 10.88 -5.23 16.14
CA LYS A 80 10.15 -6.51 16.08
C LYS A 80 10.06 -7.07 14.65
N MET A 81 10.06 -6.19 13.65
CA MET A 81 10.15 -6.55 12.23
C MET A 81 11.60 -6.82 11.78
N GLY A 82 12.58 -6.77 12.69
CA GLY A 82 14.00 -6.93 12.38
C GLY A 82 14.65 -5.72 11.70
N LEU A 83 14.00 -4.55 11.72
CA LEU A 83 14.52 -3.31 11.14
C LEU A 83 15.25 -2.47 12.18
N ASP A 84 16.18 -1.64 11.72
CA ASP A 84 16.75 -0.57 12.55
C ASP A 84 15.75 0.58 12.77
N ALA A 85 16.11 1.55 13.62
CA ALA A 85 15.27 2.71 13.90
C ALA A 85 15.01 3.61 12.67
N GLY A 86 15.79 3.46 11.60
CA GLY A 86 15.58 4.12 10.31
C GLY A 86 14.72 3.30 9.34
N GLY A 87 14.21 2.14 9.76
CA GLY A 87 13.42 1.25 8.91
C GLY A 87 14.25 0.46 7.91
N ASN A 88 15.55 0.28 8.13
CA ASN A 88 16.42 -0.47 7.23
C ASN A 88 16.60 -1.92 7.69
N ALA A 89 16.63 -2.83 6.72
CA ALA A 89 16.92 -4.24 6.95
C ALA A 89 18.40 -4.46 7.30
N PRO A 90 18.74 -5.54 8.04
CA PRO A 90 20.11 -5.94 8.28
C PRO A 90 20.85 -6.25 6.97
N LYS A 91 22.18 -6.10 6.98
CA LYS A 91 23.00 -6.40 5.80
C LYS A 91 22.80 -7.85 5.36
N GLY A 92 22.53 -8.05 4.06
CA GLY A 92 22.29 -9.36 3.48
C GLY A 92 20.88 -9.91 3.72
N SER A 93 19.95 -9.06 4.17
CA SER A 93 18.52 -9.36 4.24
C SER A 93 17.73 -8.35 3.43
N THR A 94 16.58 -8.78 2.94
CA THR A 94 15.62 -7.98 2.17
C THR A 94 14.33 -7.91 2.94
N PHE A 95 14.01 -6.73 3.46
CA PHE A 95 12.68 -6.48 4.02
C PHE A 95 11.67 -6.31 2.89
N VAL A 96 10.58 -7.07 2.96
CA VAL A 96 9.49 -7.05 2.02
C VAL A 96 8.28 -6.43 2.69
N SER A 97 7.72 -5.41 2.06
CA SER A 97 6.38 -4.92 2.32
C SER A 97 5.81 -4.47 0.99
N ARG A 98 4.83 -5.21 0.48
CA ARG A 98 4.18 -4.96 -0.82
C ARG A 98 2.70 -5.25 -0.72
N VAL A 99 1.89 -4.45 -1.38
CA VAL A 99 0.46 -4.70 -1.58
C VAL A 99 0.18 -4.71 -3.07
N SER A 100 -0.58 -5.72 -3.51
CA SER A 100 -1.05 -5.87 -4.88
C SER A 100 -2.58 -5.90 -4.90
N PRO A 101 -3.24 -4.87 -5.45
CA PRO A 101 -4.68 -4.89 -5.67
C PRO A 101 -5.07 -6.03 -6.62
N VAL A 102 -6.06 -6.81 -6.21
CA VAL A 102 -6.69 -7.87 -7.04
C VAL A 102 -7.98 -7.35 -7.66
N GLY A 103 -8.67 -6.42 -6.99
CA GLY A 103 -9.84 -5.74 -7.54
C GLY A 103 -10.28 -4.56 -6.68
N ALA A 104 -11.11 -3.68 -7.24
CA ALA A 104 -11.69 -2.55 -6.53
C ALA A 104 -13.15 -2.34 -6.92
N THR A 105 -13.97 -1.85 -6.00
CA THR A 105 -15.37 -1.48 -6.25
C THR A 105 -15.71 -0.15 -5.58
N VAL A 106 -16.41 0.71 -6.31
CA VAL A 106 -17.07 1.88 -5.73
C VAL A 106 -18.28 1.39 -4.93
N GLN A 107 -18.35 1.77 -3.65
CA GLN A 107 -19.51 1.53 -2.79
C GLN A 107 -20.44 2.73 -2.79
N GLN A 108 -19.88 3.95 -2.84
CA GLN A 108 -20.62 5.22 -2.90
C GLN A 108 -19.84 6.22 -3.75
N TYR A 109 -20.56 7.11 -4.45
CA TYR A 109 -19.96 8.14 -5.29
C TYR A 109 -20.85 9.38 -5.39
N SER A 110 -20.22 10.54 -5.28
CA SER A 110 -20.71 11.85 -5.67
C SER A 110 -19.60 12.62 -6.39
N ASP A 111 -19.91 13.84 -6.86
CA ASP A 111 -18.89 14.72 -7.42
C ASP A 111 -17.89 15.24 -6.37
N SER A 112 -18.14 15.09 -5.07
CA SER A 112 -17.21 15.56 -4.03
C SER A 112 -16.55 14.43 -3.25
N ASP A 113 -17.19 13.26 -3.17
CA ASP A 113 -16.78 12.18 -2.28
C ASP A 113 -16.96 10.81 -2.95
N ALA A 114 -16.11 9.84 -2.58
CA ALA A 114 -16.24 8.47 -3.04
C ALA A 114 -15.82 7.49 -1.95
N LYS A 115 -16.55 6.38 -1.80
CA LYS A 115 -16.15 5.27 -0.94
C LYS A 115 -15.74 4.09 -1.80
N VAL A 116 -14.49 3.67 -1.69
CA VAL A 116 -13.92 2.60 -2.54
C VAL A 116 -13.36 1.49 -1.68
N ALA A 117 -13.79 0.26 -1.93
CA ALA A 117 -13.17 -0.92 -1.36
C ALA A 117 -12.19 -1.54 -2.37
N VAL A 118 -10.97 -1.85 -1.92
CA VAL A 118 -9.90 -2.49 -2.68
C VAL A 118 -9.55 -3.81 -2.00
N TRP A 119 -9.73 -4.91 -2.72
CA TRP A 119 -9.33 -6.24 -2.26
C TRP A 119 -7.92 -6.53 -2.75
N CYS A 120 -7.02 -6.85 -1.83
CA CYS A 120 -5.59 -6.95 -2.07
C CYS A 120 -4.98 -8.20 -1.44
N VAL A 121 -3.87 -8.63 -2.02
CA VAL A 121 -2.90 -9.49 -1.35
C VAL A 121 -1.69 -8.65 -0.93
N GLY A 122 -1.24 -8.82 0.31
CA GLY A 122 -0.04 -8.20 0.85
C GLY A 122 1.05 -9.24 1.08
N LEU A 123 2.30 -8.90 0.77
CA LEU A 123 3.50 -9.64 1.14
C LEU A 123 4.25 -8.84 2.21
N ILE A 124 4.54 -9.46 3.34
CA ILE A 124 5.34 -8.82 4.39
C ILE A 124 6.25 -9.82 5.09
N GLY A 125 7.45 -9.38 5.44
CA GLY A 125 8.41 -10.13 6.24
C GLY A 125 9.84 -9.85 5.80
N MET A 126 10.77 -10.68 6.27
CA MET A 126 12.20 -10.55 6.03
C MET A 126 12.73 -11.77 5.30
N ALA A 127 13.28 -11.56 4.11
CA ALA A 127 14.02 -12.58 3.38
C ALA A 127 15.51 -12.50 3.75
N GLY A 128 16.07 -13.57 4.30
CA GLY A 128 17.47 -13.64 4.70
C GLY A 128 17.75 -14.93 5.46
N ASN A 129 18.95 -15.50 5.30
CA ASN A 129 19.28 -16.84 5.83
C ASN A 129 19.17 -16.98 7.36
N SER A 130 19.24 -15.87 8.10
CA SER A 130 19.04 -15.83 9.55
C SER A 130 17.70 -15.21 9.98
N SER A 131 16.78 -15.00 9.05
CA SER A 131 15.47 -14.42 9.34
C SER A 131 14.64 -15.38 10.20
N THR A 132 13.97 -14.82 11.21
CA THR A 132 12.95 -15.51 12.01
C THR A 132 11.52 -15.03 11.71
N ASP A 133 11.40 -14.11 10.75
CA ASP A 133 10.13 -13.54 10.26
C ASP A 133 10.08 -13.73 8.74
N PRO A 134 9.74 -14.93 8.25
CA PRO A 134 9.73 -15.21 6.81
C PRO A 134 8.67 -14.37 6.09
N VAL A 135 8.88 -14.11 4.80
CA VAL A 135 7.89 -13.39 3.99
C VAL A 135 6.62 -14.24 3.85
N THR A 136 5.50 -13.71 4.32
CA THR A 136 4.18 -14.35 4.23
C THR A 136 3.22 -13.52 3.38
N SER A 137 2.15 -14.17 2.91
CA SER A 137 1.04 -13.47 2.24
C SER A 137 -0.14 -13.31 3.19
N SER A 138 -0.83 -12.16 3.08
CA SER A 138 -2.09 -11.91 3.77
C SER A 138 -3.10 -11.30 2.80
N TRP A 139 -4.37 -11.63 2.98
CA TRP A 139 -5.46 -11.06 2.18
C TRP A 139 -6.20 -10.00 2.99
N LYS A 140 -6.50 -8.87 2.37
CA LYS A 140 -7.17 -7.74 3.03
C LYS A 140 -8.13 -7.05 2.08
N THR A 141 -9.16 -6.45 2.66
CA THR A 141 -9.98 -5.43 2.01
C THR A 141 -9.70 -4.10 2.66
N TRP A 142 -9.14 -3.17 1.90
CA TRP A 142 -8.92 -1.79 2.31
C TRP A 142 -10.06 -0.93 1.79
N THR A 143 -10.73 -0.20 2.67
CA THR A 143 -11.79 0.74 2.30
C THR A 143 -11.30 2.16 2.50
N PHE A 144 -11.35 2.96 1.44
CA PHE A 144 -10.97 4.35 1.45
C PHE A 144 -12.21 5.23 1.31
N ASP A 145 -12.35 6.18 2.21
CA ASP A 145 -13.24 7.32 2.04
C ASP A 145 -12.42 8.45 1.40
N LEU A 146 -12.74 8.76 0.15
CA LEU A 146 -12.04 9.73 -0.69
C LEU A 146 -12.84 11.02 -0.81
N ARG A 147 -12.12 12.14 -0.92
CA ARG A 147 -12.64 13.47 -1.21
C ARG A 147 -11.94 14.04 -2.44
N TRP A 148 -12.68 14.70 -3.31
CA TRP A 148 -12.10 15.48 -4.40
C TRP A 148 -11.54 16.80 -3.85
N SER A 149 -10.23 17.01 -3.97
CA SER A 149 -9.53 18.23 -3.51
C SER A 149 -8.41 18.58 -4.47
N ASP A 150 -8.28 19.86 -4.78
CA ASP A 150 -7.17 20.41 -5.58
C ASP A 150 -6.93 19.69 -6.92
N GLY A 151 -8.03 19.23 -7.55
CA GLY A 151 -7.99 18.57 -8.84
C GLY A 151 -7.62 17.07 -8.79
N ASP A 152 -7.65 16.45 -7.62
CA ASP A 152 -7.38 15.01 -7.47
C ASP A 152 -8.26 14.36 -6.39
N TRP A 153 -8.30 13.02 -6.37
CA TRP A 153 -8.89 12.26 -5.27
C TRP A 153 -7.90 12.15 -4.11
N LYS A 154 -8.30 12.54 -2.89
CA LYS A 154 -7.49 12.43 -1.66
C LYS A 154 -8.21 11.59 -0.62
N ILE A 155 -7.44 10.92 0.25
CA ILE A 155 -7.98 10.09 1.32
C ILE A 155 -8.44 11.01 2.47
N ALA A 156 -9.72 10.97 2.80
CA ALA A 156 -10.26 11.59 4.00
C ALA A 156 -10.13 10.65 5.22
N ASP A 157 -10.39 9.36 5.01
CA ASP A 157 -10.23 8.32 6.01
C ASP A 157 -10.04 6.96 5.33
N ASP A 158 -9.49 5.99 6.06
CA ASP A 158 -9.36 4.62 5.56
C ASP A 158 -9.48 3.58 6.67
N THR A 159 -9.96 2.39 6.30
CA THR A 159 -10.13 1.26 7.22
C THR A 159 -9.71 -0.04 6.54
N GLN A 160 -9.16 -0.97 7.31
CA GLN A 160 -8.76 -2.29 6.81
C GLN A 160 -9.55 -3.39 7.50
N LYS A 161 -9.86 -4.42 6.73
CA LYS A 161 -10.43 -5.67 7.22
C LYS A 161 -9.66 -6.84 6.62
N ASP A 162 -9.35 -7.85 7.43
CA ASP A 162 -8.76 -9.09 6.93
C ASP A 162 -9.73 -9.83 6.00
N GLY A 163 -9.15 -10.41 4.94
CA GLY A 163 -9.85 -11.16 3.93
C GLY A 163 -10.79 -10.32 3.04
N PRO A 164 -11.69 -10.97 2.28
CA PRO A 164 -11.85 -12.43 2.21
C PRO A 164 -10.58 -13.10 1.66
N SER A 165 -10.14 -14.18 2.30
CA SER A 165 -8.99 -14.96 1.86
C SER A 165 -9.45 -16.12 1.00
N PRO A 166 -8.91 -16.32 -0.21
CA PRO A 166 -9.03 -17.59 -0.91
C PRO A 166 -8.45 -18.72 -0.05
N VAL A 167 -8.89 -19.95 -0.33
CA VAL A 167 -8.29 -21.13 0.31
C VAL A 167 -6.80 -21.16 -0.02
N PRO A 168 -5.90 -21.24 0.98
CA PRO A 168 -4.46 -21.36 0.72
C PRO A 168 -4.15 -22.60 -0.14
N GLY A 169 -3.22 -22.47 -1.08
CA GLY A 169 -2.66 -23.62 -1.79
C GLY A 169 -1.63 -24.35 -0.92
N ASP A 170 -1.30 -25.59 -1.28
CA ASP A 170 -0.26 -26.41 -0.63
C ASP A 170 1.11 -26.22 -1.32
N ASP A 171 1.43 -24.99 -1.72
CA ASP A 171 2.68 -24.68 -2.39
C ASP A 171 3.87 -24.80 -1.41
N PRO A 172 5.00 -25.40 -1.83
CA PRO A 172 6.20 -25.43 -1.00
C PRO A 172 6.70 -24.00 -0.74
N ALA A 173 7.12 -23.73 0.50
CA ALA A 173 7.71 -22.45 0.85
C ALA A 173 9.00 -22.20 0.04
N ALA A 174 9.08 -21.04 -0.60
CA ALA A 174 10.29 -20.59 -1.28
C ALA A 174 11.42 -20.32 -0.27
N THR A 175 12.65 -20.49 -0.71
CA THR A 175 13.84 -20.09 0.06
C THR A 175 13.94 -18.57 0.18
N SER A 176 14.71 -18.09 1.16
CA SER A 176 14.98 -16.65 1.32
C SER A 176 15.68 -16.04 0.09
N ASP A 177 16.55 -16.80 -0.56
CA ASP A 177 17.27 -16.36 -1.76
C ASP A 177 16.31 -16.22 -2.96
N GLU A 178 15.39 -17.19 -3.14
CA GLU A 178 14.36 -17.12 -4.17
C GLU A 178 13.43 -15.92 -4.00
N ILE A 179 12.96 -15.67 -2.76
CA ILE A 179 12.12 -14.50 -2.47
C ILE A 179 12.90 -13.20 -2.69
N SER A 180 14.13 -13.09 -2.17
CA SER A 180 14.94 -11.88 -2.35
C SER A 180 15.14 -11.57 -3.83
N LYS A 181 15.48 -12.59 -4.63
CA LYS A 181 15.64 -12.46 -6.07
C LYS A 181 14.33 -12.05 -6.77
N ALA A 182 13.21 -12.65 -6.39
CA ALA A 182 11.90 -12.27 -6.95
C ALA A 182 11.55 -10.80 -6.66
N ILE A 183 11.86 -10.32 -5.46
CA ILE A 183 11.64 -8.92 -5.06
C ILE A 183 12.48 -7.97 -5.92
N GLU A 184 13.73 -8.32 -6.20
CA GLU A 184 14.63 -7.54 -7.07
C GLU A 184 14.17 -7.56 -8.54
N GLU A 185 13.83 -8.73 -9.08
CA GLU A 185 13.56 -8.91 -10.51
C GLU A 185 12.18 -8.41 -10.94
N TYR A 186 11.13 -8.62 -10.13
CA TYR A 186 9.76 -8.29 -10.53
C TYR A 186 9.34 -6.86 -10.23
N GLY A 187 10.13 -6.11 -9.46
CA GLY A 187 9.82 -4.73 -9.09
C GLY A 187 8.46 -4.56 -8.38
N GLY A 188 8.11 -3.33 -8.05
CA GLY A 188 6.77 -2.96 -7.57
C GLY A 188 5.96 -2.27 -8.67
N PHE A 189 4.63 -2.32 -8.58
CA PHE A 189 3.77 -1.57 -9.50
C PHE A 189 3.93 -0.06 -9.30
N THR A 190 4.16 0.67 -10.39
CA THR A 190 4.09 2.14 -10.39
C THR A 190 2.72 2.66 -10.83
N TYR A 191 1.83 1.75 -11.25
CA TYR A 191 0.43 2.01 -11.55
C TYR A 191 -0.37 0.71 -11.42
N ALA A 192 -1.45 0.71 -10.62
CA ALA A 192 -2.08 -0.52 -10.14
C ALA A 192 -3.48 -0.83 -10.72
N ARG A 193 -4.08 0.08 -11.51
CA ARG A 193 -5.41 -0.11 -12.10
C ARG A 193 -5.69 0.75 -13.33
#